data_AF-A0A5N6PJQ8-F1
#
_entry.id   AF-A0A5N6PJQ8-F1
#
_cell.length_a   1.000
_cell.length_b   1.000
_cell.length_c   1.000
_cell.angle_alpha   90.00
_cell.angle_beta   90.00
_cell.angle_gamma   90.00
#
_symmetry.space_group_name_H-M   'P 1'
#
loop_
_entity.id
_entity.type
_entity.pdbx_description
1 polymer ?
#
loop_
_entity_poly.entity_id
_entity_poly.type
_entity_poly.pdbx_seq_one_letter_code
_entity_poly.pdbx_strand_id
1 'polypeptide(L)'
;MDLEHRGLLQSDELYKYILETNVYPREPEPLKEIRALTGSHQLFFMGTSPDAGQMIEMLLKLTGAKKTLEIGVYTGYSLLLTALAIPEDGKVNGIIVYDNTLWYGSVVKSDDSVPENTKRRKN
;
A
#
# COMPACT_ATOMS: atom_id res chain seq x y z
N MET A 1 5.78 29.65 -7.40
CA MET A 1 6.09 28.32 -7.96
C MET A 1 4.74 27.65 -8.10
N ASP A 2 4.21 27.59 -9.32
CA ASP A 2 2.87 27.05 -9.57
C ASP A 2 2.81 25.57 -9.16
N LEU A 3 1.84 25.28 -8.30
CA LEU A 3 1.56 23.98 -7.70
C LEU A 3 0.31 23.36 -8.35
N GLU A 4 0.17 23.44 -9.67
CA GLU A 4 -1.11 23.11 -10.33
C GLU A 4 -1.19 21.73 -10.97
N HIS A 5 -0.22 20.83 -10.72
CA HIS A 5 -0.31 19.50 -11.33
C HIS A 5 0.08 18.35 -10.39
N ARG A 6 -0.91 17.57 -9.97
CA ARG A 6 -0.77 16.32 -9.22
C ARG A 6 -0.79 15.13 -10.18
N GLY A 7 0.38 14.68 -10.61
CA GLY A 7 0.56 13.44 -11.37
C GLY A 7 1.27 13.62 -12.71
N LEU A 8 1.18 12.62 -13.59
CA LEU A 8 1.87 12.59 -14.89
C LEU A 8 1.00 13.06 -16.07
N LEU A 9 -0.29 13.32 -15.83
CA LEU A 9 -1.25 13.64 -16.89
C LEU A 9 -1.18 15.10 -17.31
N GLN A 10 -2.14 15.60 -18.08
CA GLN A 10 -2.14 17.01 -18.51
C GLN A 10 -2.93 17.95 -17.59
N SER A 11 -3.82 17.42 -16.76
CA SER A 11 -4.55 18.19 -15.74
C SER A 11 -5.01 17.32 -14.57
N ASP A 12 -5.28 17.97 -13.43
CA ASP A 12 -5.84 17.34 -12.23
C ASP A 12 -7.26 16.80 -12.46
N GLU A 13 -8.05 17.47 -13.30
CA GLU A 13 -9.43 17.05 -13.65
C GLU A 13 -9.41 15.73 -14.41
N LEU A 14 -8.46 15.55 -15.34
CA LEU A 14 -8.32 14.30 -16.06
C LEU A 14 -7.93 13.16 -15.11
N TYR A 15 -7.03 13.44 -14.16
CA TYR A 15 -6.63 12.44 -13.17
C TYR A 15 -7.81 12.07 -12.25
N LYS A 16 -8.55 13.06 -11.73
CA LYS A 16 -9.78 12.83 -10.94
C LYS A 16 -10.82 12.05 -11.72
N TYR A 17 -11.03 12.38 -13.00
CA TYR A 17 -11.96 11.67 -13.86
C TYR A 17 -11.62 10.17 -13.97
N ILE A 18 -10.34 9.83 -14.18
CA ILE A 18 -9.90 8.42 -14.23
C ILE A 18 -10.18 7.72 -12.91
N LEU A 19 -9.81 8.37 -11.78
CA LEU A 19 -9.98 7.79 -10.46
C LEU A 19 -11.45 7.54 -10.12
N GLU A 20 -12.30 8.55 -10.29
CA GLU A 20 -13.72 8.48 -9.95
C GLU A 20 -14.51 7.55 -10.88
N THR A 21 -14.15 7.50 -12.17
CA THR A 21 -14.92 6.71 -13.16
C THR A 21 -14.51 5.24 -13.18
N ASN A 22 -13.21 4.94 -13.04
CA ASN A 22 -12.69 3.59 -13.31
C ASN A 22 -11.93 2.95 -12.15
N VAL A 23 -11.34 3.73 -11.24
CA VAL A 23 -10.47 3.19 -10.19
C VAL A 23 -11.23 2.98 -8.89
N TYR A 24 -11.73 4.04 -8.26
CA TYR A 24 -12.42 3.97 -6.97
C TYR A 24 -13.65 3.05 -6.94
N PRO A 25 -14.49 2.97 -8.00
CA PRO A 25 -15.62 2.04 -8.01
C PRO A 25 -15.22 0.57 -7.97
N ARG A 26 -13.97 0.25 -8.35
CA ARG A 26 -13.44 -1.11 -8.43
C ARG A 26 -12.45 -1.44 -7.31
N GLU A 27 -12.05 -0.44 -6.53
CA GLU A 27 -11.10 -0.61 -5.44
C GLU A 27 -11.74 -1.43 -4.30
N PRO A 28 -11.13 -2.56 -3.90
CA PRO A 28 -11.56 -3.33 -2.74
C PRO A 28 -11.59 -2.50 -1.45
N GLU A 29 -12.56 -2.76 -0.58
CA GLU A 29 -12.71 -2.00 0.67
C GLU A 29 -11.46 -1.99 1.57
N PRO A 30 -10.74 -3.12 1.77
CA PRO A 30 -9.49 -3.12 2.54
C PRO A 30 -8.41 -2.17 1.98
N LEU A 31 -8.40 -1.94 0.66
CA LEU A 31 -7.47 -1.02 0.02
C LEU A 31 -7.87 0.44 0.24
N LYS A 32 -9.18 0.75 0.25
CA LYS A 32 -9.66 2.08 0.64
C LYS A 32 -9.29 2.42 2.08
N GLU A 33 -9.48 1.45 2.99
CA GLU A 33 -9.15 1.61 4.41
C GLU A 33 -7.65 1.90 4.60
N ILE A 34 -6.77 1.05 4.03
CA ILE A 34 -5.32 1.24 4.18
C ILE A 34 -4.84 2.53 3.52
N ARG A 35 -5.47 2.96 2.43
CA ARG A 35 -5.19 4.25 1.78
C ARG A 35 -5.62 5.43 2.65
N ALA A 36 -6.79 5.38 3.26
CA ALA A 36 -7.25 6.41 4.19
C ALA A 36 -6.32 6.52 5.42
N LEU A 37 -5.91 5.38 5.98
CA LEU A 37 -4.94 5.33 7.08
C LEU A 37 -3.58 5.91 6.66
N THR A 38 -3.09 5.54 5.47
CA THR A 38 -1.83 6.05 4.92
C THR A 38 -1.87 7.55 4.68
N GLY A 39 -3.02 8.10 4.27
CA GLY A 39 -3.24 9.53 4.06
C GLY A 39 -3.03 10.40 5.31
N SER A 40 -3.10 9.80 6.50
CA SER A 40 -2.84 10.48 7.79
C SER A 40 -1.38 10.43 8.24
N HIS A 41 -0.53 9.67 7.54
CA HIS A 41 0.88 9.48 7.91
C HIS A 41 1.77 10.59 7.34
N GLN A 42 2.85 10.94 8.04
CA GLN A 42 3.77 12.02 7.63
C GLN A 42 4.39 11.80 6.24
N LEU A 43 4.59 10.54 5.88
CA LEU A 43 5.16 10.11 4.60
C LEU A 43 4.09 9.60 3.62
N PHE A 44 2.84 10.08 3.72
CA PHE A 44 1.71 9.59 2.91
C PHE A 44 2.00 9.54 1.40
N PHE A 45 2.84 10.44 0.89
CA PHE A 45 3.24 10.52 -0.51
C PHE A 45 4.07 9.33 -1.00
N MET A 46 4.57 8.46 -0.10
CA MET A 46 5.26 7.21 -0.46
C MET A 46 4.28 6.07 -0.82
N GLY A 47 2.99 6.22 -0.50
CA GLY A 47 1.99 5.21 -0.81
C GLY A 47 1.75 5.05 -2.31
N THR A 48 1.58 3.81 -2.77
CA THR A 48 1.16 3.51 -4.14
C THR A 48 -0.19 4.16 -4.44
N SER A 49 -0.30 4.85 -5.58
CA SER A 49 -1.58 5.44 -6.00
C SER A 49 -2.57 4.35 -6.45
N PRO A 50 -3.90 4.55 -6.27
CA PRO A 50 -4.90 3.53 -6.62
C PRO A 50 -4.90 3.09 -8.07
N ASP A 51 -4.63 4.00 -9.01
CA ASP A 51 -4.53 3.73 -10.45
C ASP A 51 -3.31 2.88 -10.78
N ALA A 52 -2.15 3.16 -10.19
CA ALA A 52 -0.96 2.30 -10.30
C ALA A 52 -1.22 0.92 -9.69
N GLY A 53 -1.93 0.86 -8.56
CA GLY A 53 -2.39 -0.38 -7.96
C GLY A 53 -3.26 -1.21 -8.91
N GLN A 54 -4.27 -0.58 -9.53
CA GLN A 54 -5.14 -1.25 -10.51
C GLN A 54 -4.35 -1.81 -11.70
N MET A 55 -3.31 -1.11 -12.16
CA MET A 55 -2.41 -1.62 -13.20
C MET A 55 -1.62 -2.85 -12.72
N ILE A 56 -1.08 -2.82 -11.49
CA ILE A 56 -0.37 -3.97 -10.90
C ILE A 56 -1.30 -5.18 -10.79
N GLU A 57 -2.53 -4.99 -10.32
CA GLU A 57 -3.53 -6.05 -10.23
C GLU A 57 -3.79 -6.70 -11.61
N MET A 58 -3.95 -5.86 -12.64
CA MET A 58 -4.12 -6.33 -14.01
C MET A 58 -2.92 -7.16 -14.46
N LEU A 59 -1.69 -6.73 -14.20
CA LEU A 59 -0.47 -7.47 -14.54
C LEU A 59 -0.36 -8.81 -13.81
N LEU A 60 -0.67 -8.84 -12.51
CA LEU A 60 -0.68 -10.07 -11.72
C LEU A 60 -1.66 -11.11 -12.31
N LYS A 61 -2.86 -10.65 -12.68
CA LYS A 61 -3.89 -11.50 -13.29
C LYS A 61 -3.51 -11.98 -14.68
N LEU A 62 -3.02 -11.08 -15.55
CA LEU A 62 -2.63 -11.41 -16.93
C LEU A 62 -1.44 -12.37 -16.99
N THR A 63 -0.50 -12.26 -16.06
CA THR A 63 0.68 -13.14 -16.00
C THR A 63 0.41 -14.46 -15.28
N GLY A 64 -0.72 -14.59 -14.57
CA GLY A 64 -1.00 -15.75 -13.73
C GLY A 64 -0.01 -15.88 -12.57
N ALA A 65 0.44 -14.74 -12.01
CA ALA A 65 1.45 -14.71 -10.96
C ALA A 65 1.00 -15.49 -9.71
N LYS A 66 1.86 -16.41 -9.25
CA LYS A 66 1.66 -17.17 -8.00
C LYS A 66 2.75 -16.94 -6.97
N LYS A 67 3.91 -16.45 -7.41
CA LYS A 67 5.04 -16.12 -6.55
C LYS A 67 5.52 -14.72 -6.87
N THR A 68 5.49 -13.84 -5.90
CA THR A 68 5.81 -12.42 -6.03
C THR A 68 6.87 -12.03 -5.00
N LEU A 69 7.69 -11.06 -5.37
CA LEU A 69 8.66 -10.41 -4.49
C LEU A 69 8.34 -8.92 -4.48
N GLU A 70 8.11 -8.37 -3.29
CA GLU A 70 7.94 -6.92 -3.10
C GLU A 70 9.12 -6.36 -2.31
N ILE A 71 9.77 -5.34 -2.87
CA ILE A 71 10.88 -4.61 -2.26
C ILE A 71 10.40 -3.17 -2.03
N GLY A 72 10.27 -2.78 -0.76
CA GLY A 72 9.67 -1.52 -0.35
C GLY A 72 8.16 -1.63 -0.18
N VAL A 73 7.71 -1.81 1.07
CA VAL A 73 6.30 -2.10 1.41
C VAL A 73 5.58 -0.88 1.93
N TYR A 74 6.30 -0.04 2.68
CA TYR A 74 5.74 1.09 3.41
C TYR A 74 4.51 0.67 4.24
N THR A 75 3.36 1.32 4.09
CA THR A 75 2.12 0.98 4.80
C THR A 75 1.40 -0.24 4.22
N GLY A 76 1.85 -0.78 3.08
CA GLY A 76 1.40 -2.07 2.56
C GLY A 76 0.24 -2.05 1.56
N TYR A 77 -0.06 -0.92 0.90
CA TYR A 77 -1.13 -0.86 -0.12
C TYR A 77 -0.86 -1.83 -1.29
N SER A 78 0.33 -1.77 -1.91
CA SER A 78 0.76 -2.66 -3.00
C SER A 78 0.81 -4.12 -2.57
N LEU A 79 1.28 -4.38 -1.36
CA LEU A 79 1.36 -5.72 -0.78
C LEU A 79 -0.03 -6.33 -0.58
N LEU A 80 -0.96 -5.57 0.01
CA LEU A 80 -2.34 -6.02 0.21
C LEU A 80 -3.03 -6.27 -1.13
N LEU A 81 -2.83 -5.38 -2.10
CA LEU A 81 -3.35 -5.54 -3.44
C LEU A 81 -2.83 -6.83 -4.09
N THR A 82 -1.53 -7.09 -3.97
CA THR A 82 -0.91 -8.32 -4.49
C THR A 82 -1.52 -9.56 -3.83
N ALA A 83 -1.67 -9.55 -2.51
CA ALA A 83 -2.27 -10.66 -1.76
C ALA A 83 -3.75 -10.92 -2.13
N LEU A 84 -4.50 -9.88 -2.47
CA LEU A 84 -5.89 -10.00 -2.95
C LEU A 84 -5.97 -10.50 -4.40
N ALA A 85 -4.96 -10.23 -5.22
CA ALA A 85 -4.97 -10.52 -6.65
C ALA A 85 -4.47 -11.93 -7.01
N ILE A 86 -3.48 -12.46 -6.27
CA ILE A 86 -2.92 -13.79 -6.54
C ILE A 86 -3.86 -14.92 -6.06
N PRO A 87 -3.84 -16.10 -6.71
CA PRO A 87 -4.69 -17.22 -6.31
C PRO A 87 -4.30 -17.80 -4.94
N GLU A 88 -5.23 -18.51 -4.29
CA GLU A 88 -5.01 -19.10 -2.95
C GLU A 88 -3.76 -19.99 -2.85
N ASP A 89 -3.48 -20.76 -3.90
CA ASP A 89 -2.29 -21.61 -3.97
C ASP A 89 -0.98 -20.83 -4.11
N GLY A 90 -1.05 -19.56 -4.53
CA GLY A 90 0.06 -18.60 -4.53
C GLY A 90 0.26 -17.88 -3.19
N LYS A 91 -0.70 -17.92 -2.26
CA LYS A 91 -0.55 -17.24 -0.97
C LYS A 91 0.38 -17.99 -0.02
N VAL A 92 0.34 -19.32 -0.05
CA VAL A 92 1.21 -20.17 0.79
C VAL A 92 2.64 -20.12 0.25
N ASN A 93 3.55 -19.47 0.97
CA ASN A 93 4.96 -19.28 0.60
C ASN A 93 5.22 -18.53 -0.72
N GLY A 94 4.19 -17.93 -1.34
CA GLY A 94 4.35 -17.25 -2.63
C GLY A 94 4.55 -15.75 -2.53
N ILE A 95 4.44 -15.13 -1.35
CA ILE A 95 4.78 -13.72 -1.19
C ILE A 95 6.05 -13.62 -0.37
N ILE A 96 7.12 -13.10 -0.99
CA ILE A 96 8.34 -12.70 -0.29
C ILE A 96 8.36 -11.19 -0.20
N VAL A 97 8.65 -10.69 0.99
CA VAL A 97 8.57 -9.27 1.29
C VAL A 97 9.89 -8.82 1.89
N TYR A 98 10.46 -7.77 1.32
CA TYR A 98 11.58 -7.05 1.91
C TYR A 98 11.17 -5.59 2.13
N ASP A 99 10.88 -5.26 3.37
CA ASP A 99 10.56 -3.89 3.74
C ASP A 99 11.83 -3.17 4.21
N ASN A 100 12.32 -2.25 3.38
CA ASN A 100 13.42 -1.38 3.74
C ASN A 100 12.94 0.02 4.15
N THR A 101 11.63 0.24 4.33
CA THR A 101 11.08 1.57 4.61
C THR A 101 11.34 2.03 6.06
N LEU A 102 11.97 1.17 6.87
CA LEU A 102 12.40 1.45 8.24
C LEU A 102 13.87 1.90 8.33
N TRP A 103 14.35 2.77 7.45
CA TRP A 103 15.66 3.41 7.69
C TRP A 103 15.63 4.29 8.96
N TYR A 104 14.46 4.76 9.40
CA TYR A 104 14.30 5.68 10.55
C TYR A 104 13.10 5.40 11.49
N GLY A 105 12.37 4.29 11.35
CA GLY A 105 11.17 4.00 12.15
C GLY A 105 11.17 2.57 12.68
N SER A 106 10.49 2.32 13.81
CA SER A 106 10.32 1.00 14.38
C SER A 106 8.83 0.64 14.47
N VAL A 107 8.48 -0.60 14.07
CA VAL A 107 7.10 -1.16 14.19
C VAL A 107 6.66 -1.24 15.67
N VAL A 108 7.66 -1.31 16.56
CA VAL A 108 7.53 -1.32 18.01
C VAL A 108 8.26 -0.10 18.54
N LYS A 109 7.55 0.77 19.25
CA LYS A 109 8.14 1.80 20.12
C LYS A 109 9.15 1.12 21.05
N SER A 110 10.33 1.73 21.29
CA SER A 110 11.27 1.18 22.29
C SER A 110 10.52 0.91 23.60
N ASP A 111 10.93 -0.10 24.37
CA ASP A 111 10.28 -0.44 25.66
C ASP A 111 10.15 0.80 26.58
N ASP A 112 11.02 1.79 26.41
CA ASP A 112 11.01 3.06 27.16
C ASP A 112 9.86 4.00 26.77
N SER A 113 9.33 3.88 25.55
CA SER A 113 8.26 4.73 25.00
C SER A 113 6.87 4.07 25.02
N VAL A 114 6.79 2.84 25.57
CA VAL A 114 5.53 2.14 25.85
C VAL A 114 5.02 2.55 27.23
N PRO A 115 3.77 3.03 27.36
CA PRO A 115 3.14 3.29 28.66
C PRO A 115 3.25 2.07 29.58
N GLU A 116 3.65 2.28 30.84
CA GLU A 116 3.85 1.23 31.86
C GLU A 116 2.68 0.24 31.94
N ASN A 117 1.44 0.72 31.76
CA ASN A 117 0.23 -0.08 31.83
C ASN A 117 0.05 -1.06 30.66
N THR A 118 0.84 -0.92 29.59
CA THR A 118 0.76 -1.73 28.37
C THR A 118 1.99 -2.63 28.19
N LYS A 119 3.02 -2.49 29.03
CA LYS A 119 4.20 -3.35 29.00
C LYS A 119 3.81 -4.78 29.39
N ARG A 120 4.21 -5.75 28.56
CA ARG A 120 3.95 -7.16 28.81
C ARG A 120 4.65 -7.55 30.11
N ARG A 121 3.89 -7.95 31.14
CA ARG A 121 4.46 -8.47 32.39
C ARG A 121 5.31 -9.69 32.06
N LYS A 122 6.61 -9.62 32.37
CA LYS A 122 7.52 -10.78 32.30
C LYS A 122 7.11 -11.71 33.45
N ASN A 123 6.48 -12.83 33.11
CA ASN A 123 6.34 -13.98 34.00
C ASN A 123 7.57 -14.87 33.85
#